data_AF-A0AAD1QXT4-F1
#
_entry.id   AF-A0AAD1QXT4-F1
#
_cell.length_a   1.000
_cell.length_b   1.000
_cell.length_c   1.000
_cell.angle_alpha   90.00
_cell.angle_beta   90.00
_cell.angle_gamma   90.00
#
_symmetry.space_group_name_H-M   'P 1'
#
loop_
_entity.id
_entity.type
_entity.pdbx_description
1 polymer ?
#
loop_
_entity_poly.entity_id
_entity_poly.type
_entity_poly.pdbx_seq_one_letter_code
_entity_poly.pdbx_strand_id
1 'polypeptide(L)'
;MEAANQAPDSIPSTPARHSPALSYASEPQMLQEDGWRDILPNLLTKTDFEALSDRLGRVVREEVAQLRADMVNMEARMSVAEAETKALRTDLEHTNTAVTGQEADMAYLTTWIDDLDNRGRRLNLRVRRVREGGPSENIPDTLRQIFTQTGPGPNNAEEIRRSPKLSTYPRPPANTSTRLANKVVPPATTRTAATTQTGSEPPRAPAPAPP
;
A
#
# COMPACT_ATOMS: atom_id res chain seq x y z
N MET A 1 20.69 0.81 10.29
CA MET A 1 20.38 -0.59 10.62
C MET A 1 21.40 -1.44 9.90
N GLU A 2 22.56 -1.59 10.54
CA GLU A 2 23.66 -2.45 10.12
C GLU A 2 23.23 -3.90 10.29
N ALA A 3 23.17 -4.65 9.19
CA ALA A 3 23.05 -6.10 9.23
C ALA A 3 24.47 -6.68 9.18
N ALA A 4 24.88 -7.24 10.31
CA ALA A 4 26.17 -7.83 10.54
C ALA A 4 26.41 -9.04 9.62
N ASN A 5 27.56 -9.01 8.94
CA ASN A 5 28.18 -10.17 8.29
C ASN A 5 28.62 -11.16 9.38
N GLN A 6 27.84 -12.22 9.59
CA GLN A 6 28.24 -13.36 10.42
C GLN A 6 29.10 -14.31 9.57
N ALA A 7 30.40 -14.32 9.82
CA ALA A 7 31.33 -15.28 9.23
C ALA A 7 31.09 -16.70 9.78
N PRO A 8 31.29 -17.76 9.00
CA PRO A 8 31.17 -19.13 9.49
C PRO A 8 32.35 -19.51 10.39
N ASP A 9 32.01 -20.12 11.52
CA ASP A 9 32.92 -20.60 12.55
C ASP A 9 34.03 -21.51 12.01
N SER A 10 35.23 -21.22 12.50
CA SER A 10 36.45 -21.99 12.25
C SER A 10 36.33 -23.40 12.82
N ILE A 11 36.54 -24.40 11.98
CA ILE A 11 36.65 -25.80 12.37
C ILE A 11 37.91 -25.95 13.25
N PRO A 12 37.82 -26.49 14.48
CA PRO A 12 39.00 -26.74 15.29
C PRO A 12 39.87 -27.83 14.63
N SER A 13 41.14 -27.47 14.35
CA SER A 13 42.17 -28.39 13.87
C SER A 13 42.37 -29.54 14.86
N THR A 14 42.14 -30.76 14.38
CA THR A 14 42.43 -32.02 15.06
C THR A 14 43.94 -32.12 15.33
N PRO A 15 44.40 -32.32 16.59
CA PRO A 15 45.80 -32.58 16.84
C PRO A 15 46.17 -33.97 16.34
N ALA A 16 47.31 -34.05 15.63
CA ALA A 16 47.90 -35.27 15.12
C ALA A 16 48.10 -36.29 16.26
N ARG A 17 47.37 -37.40 16.19
CA ARG A 17 47.57 -38.56 17.05
C ARG A 17 48.89 -39.24 16.67
N HIS A 18 49.86 -39.17 17.56
CA HIS A 18 51.06 -40.00 17.53
C HIS A 18 50.66 -41.48 17.60
N SER A 19 51.05 -42.25 16.59
CA SER A 19 50.98 -43.72 16.60
C SER A 19 52.05 -44.27 17.54
N PRO A 20 51.70 -45.03 18.60
CA PRO A 20 52.67 -45.81 19.34
C PRO A 20 52.96 -47.10 18.56
N ALA A 21 54.25 -47.42 18.45
CA ALA A 21 54.75 -48.63 17.83
C ALA A 21 54.16 -49.88 18.49
N LEU A 22 53.60 -50.76 17.66
CA LEU A 22 53.12 -52.09 18.02
C LEU A 22 54.29 -52.97 18.49
N SER A 23 54.42 -53.10 19.81
CA SER A 23 55.16 -54.18 20.45
C SER A 23 54.26 -55.43 20.47
N TYR A 24 54.53 -56.37 19.57
CA TYR A 24 53.98 -57.73 19.61
C TYR A 24 54.83 -58.57 20.55
N ALA A 25 54.49 -58.57 21.83
CA ALA A 25 54.96 -59.60 22.75
C ALA A 25 53.98 -59.74 23.92
N SER A 26 53.68 -61.00 24.23
CA SER A 26 53.06 -61.49 25.46
C SER A 26 51.54 -61.65 25.46
N GLU A 27 51.19 -62.92 25.21
CA GLU A 27 50.13 -63.72 25.84
C GLU A 27 48.66 -63.38 25.57
N PRO A 28 47.86 -64.37 25.10
CA PRO A 28 46.42 -64.24 25.07
C PRO A 28 45.91 -64.27 26.52
N GLN A 29 45.62 -63.10 27.08
CA GLN A 29 44.76 -62.99 28.26
C GLN A 29 43.38 -63.57 27.88
N MET A 30 43.24 -64.88 28.06
CA MET A 30 41.95 -65.49 28.37
C MET A 30 41.38 -64.79 29.60
N LEU A 31 40.06 -64.61 29.63
CA LEU A 31 39.27 -63.92 30.65
C LEU A 31 39.06 -62.41 30.44
N GLN A 32 38.61 -62.03 29.25
CA GLN A 32 37.62 -60.95 29.12
C GLN A 32 36.19 -61.53 29.27
N GLU A 33 36.04 -62.61 30.05
CA GLU A 33 34.77 -63.31 30.21
C GLU A 33 33.86 -62.73 31.30
N ASP A 34 34.43 -62.00 32.26
CA ASP A 34 33.63 -61.35 33.32
C ASP A 34 33.08 -59.99 32.86
N GLY A 35 33.75 -59.32 31.93
CA GLY A 35 33.32 -58.01 31.43
C GLY A 35 31.98 -58.04 30.69
N TRP A 36 31.67 -59.12 29.96
CA TRP A 36 30.37 -59.24 29.29
C TRP A 36 29.25 -59.64 30.27
N ARG A 37 29.57 -60.30 31.40
CA ARG A 37 28.59 -60.65 32.43
C ARG A 37 28.04 -59.43 33.15
N ASP A 38 28.85 -58.38 33.30
CA ASP A 38 28.41 -57.08 33.84
C ASP A 38 27.61 -56.25 32.83
N ILE A 39 27.81 -56.50 31.53
CA ILE A 39 27.10 -55.80 30.44
C ILE A 39 25.75 -56.46 30.12
N LEU A 40 25.64 -57.79 30.19
CA LEU A 40 24.42 -58.57 29.93
C LEU A 40 23.15 -58.10 30.67
N PRO A 41 23.19 -57.80 31.99
CA PRO A 41 22.00 -57.32 32.70
C PRO A 41 21.63 -55.87 32.33
N ASN A 42 22.54 -55.12 31.71
CA ASN A 42 22.32 -53.77 31.23
C ASN A 42 21.94 -53.72 29.73
N LEU A 43 21.92 -54.86 29.05
CA LEU A 43 21.38 -54.92 27.69
C LEU A 43 19.87 -54.72 27.72
N LEU A 44 19.38 -53.90 26.77
CA LEU A 44 17.96 -53.72 26.55
C LEU A 44 17.29 -55.08 26.40
N THR A 45 16.40 -55.36 27.34
CA THR A 45 15.59 -56.57 27.28
C THR A 45 14.51 -56.41 26.22
N LYS A 46 13.94 -57.53 25.77
CA LYS A 46 12.80 -57.52 24.85
C LYS A 46 11.64 -56.67 25.40
N THR A 47 11.44 -56.71 26.71
CA THR A 47 10.43 -55.91 27.43
C THR A 47 10.73 -54.40 27.36
N ASP A 48 11.99 -53.98 27.42
CA ASP A 48 12.36 -52.56 27.27
C ASP A 48 12.08 -52.05 25.86
N PHE A 49 12.32 -52.89 24.84
CA PHE A 49 12.01 -52.57 23.46
C PHE A 49 10.50 -52.44 23.21
N GLU A 50 9.70 -53.36 23.76
CA GLU A 50 8.24 -53.29 23.70
C GLU A 50 7.72 -52.01 24.38
N ALA A 51 8.23 -51.69 25.58
CA ALA A 51 7.86 -50.46 26.29
C ALA A 51 8.26 -49.19 25.52
N LEU A 52 9.44 -49.18 24.87
CA LEU A 52 9.88 -48.06 24.03
C LEU A 52 9.02 -47.93 22.77
N SER A 53 8.67 -49.04 22.13
CA SER A 53 7.77 -49.07 20.96
C SER A 53 6.39 -48.53 21.32
N ASP A 54 5.82 -48.97 22.45
CA ASP A 54 4.53 -48.49 22.94
C ASP A 54 4.56 -47.00 23.31
N ARG A 55 5.65 -46.55 23.93
CA ARG A 55 5.85 -45.13 24.24
C ARG A 55 5.94 -44.30 22.96
N LEU A 56 6.76 -44.73 22.00
CA LEU A 56 6.92 -44.04 20.72
C LEU A 56 5.59 -44.01 19.95
N GLY A 57 4.87 -45.14 19.90
CA GLY A 57 3.56 -45.23 19.27
C GLY A 57 2.51 -44.32 19.92
N ARG A 58 2.56 -44.14 21.24
CA ARG A 58 1.71 -43.15 21.93
C ARG A 58 2.08 -41.72 21.57
N VAL A 59 3.34 -41.34 21.70
CA VAL A 59 3.82 -39.98 21.37
C VAL A 59 3.47 -39.63 19.93
N VAL A 60 3.74 -40.52 18.97
CA VAL A 60 3.41 -40.29 17.56
C VAL A 60 1.90 -40.09 17.35
N ARG A 61 1.06 -40.88 18.02
CA ARG A 61 -0.40 -40.72 17.92
C ARG A 61 -0.89 -39.39 18.52
N GLU A 62 -0.33 -39.00 19.66
CA GLU A 62 -0.65 -37.73 20.33
C GLU A 62 -0.22 -36.53 19.46
N GLU A 63 1.02 -36.52 18.96
CA GLU A 63 1.52 -35.47 18.07
C GLU A 63 0.72 -35.38 16.77
N VAL A 64 0.37 -36.52 16.16
CA VAL A 64 -0.48 -36.54 14.95
C VAL A 64 -1.89 -36.02 15.25
N ALA A 65 -2.45 -36.32 16.42
CA ALA A 65 -3.75 -35.79 16.82
C ALA A 65 -3.69 -34.26 17.03
N GLN A 66 -2.63 -33.78 17.66
CA GLN A 66 -2.39 -32.35 17.87
C GLN A 66 -2.21 -31.60 16.55
N LEU A 67 -1.37 -32.13 15.65
CA LEU A 67 -1.16 -31.55 14.32
C LEU A 67 -2.47 -31.47 13.52
N ARG A 68 -3.34 -32.48 13.61
CA ARG A 68 -4.66 -32.44 12.97
C ARG A 68 -5.54 -31.34 13.54
N ALA A 69 -5.56 -31.17 14.86
CA ALA A 69 -6.31 -30.10 15.51
C ALA A 69 -5.79 -28.72 15.08
N ASP A 70 -4.47 -28.55 15.02
CA ASP A 70 -3.83 -27.31 14.59
C ASP A 70 -4.12 -27.00 13.12
N MET A 71 -4.14 -28.01 12.24
CA MET A 71 -4.53 -27.85 10.83
C MET A 71 -5.96 -27.36 10.68
N VAL A 72 -6.92 -27.95 11.40
CA VAL A 72 -8.33 -27.52 11.37
C VAL A 72 -8.47 -26.09 11.89
N ASN A 73 -7.75 -25.74 12.95
CA ASN A 73 -7.75 -24.37 13.49
C ASN A 73 -7.13 -23.36 12.50
N MET A 74 -6.03 -23.74 11.83
CA MET A 74 -5.42 -22.90 10.80
C MET A 74 -6.35 -22.71 9.59
N GLU A 75 -7.05 -23.76 9.15
CA GLU A 75 -8.03 -23.69 8.08
C GLU A 75 -9.19 -22.73 8.44
N ALA A 76 -9.71 -22.81 9.66
CA ALA A 76 -10.73 -21.89 10.15
C ALA A 76 -10.25 -20.43 10.14
N ARG A 77 -9.03 -20.17 10.64
CA ARG A 77 -8.43 -18.83 10.64
C ARG A 77 -8.18 -18.30 9.22
N MET A 78 -7.76 -19.17 8.30
CA MET A 78 -7.55 -18.81 6.91
C MET A 78 -8.88 -18.44 6.23
N SER A 79 -9.93 -19.22 6.46
CA SER A 79 -11.27 -18.92 5.94
C SER A 79 -11.80 -17.57 6.43
N VAL A 80 -11.61 -17.24 7.71
CA VAL A 80 -11.96 -15.92 8.27
C VAL A 80 -11.15 -14.81 7.61
N ALA A 81 -9.82 -14.97 7.49
CA ALA A 81 -8.96 -13.98 6.87
C ALA A 81 -9.31 -13.73 5.39
N GLU A 82 -9.70 -14.77 4.64
CA GLU A 82 -10.18 -14.64 3.27
C GLU A 82 -11.49 -13.84 3.18
N ALA A 83 -12.43 -14.10 4.09
CA ALA A 83 -13.69 -13.37 4.16
C ALA A 83 -13.47 -11.89 4.50
N GLU A 84 -12.62 -11.59 5.48
CA GLU A 84 -12.24 -10.22 5.85
C GLU A 84 -11.53 -9.51 4.70
N THR A 85 -10.61 -10.18 4.01
CA THR A 85 -9.90 -9.61 2.85
C THR A 85 -10.88 -9.26 1.73
N LYS A 86 -11.89 -10.12 1.49
CA LYS A 86 -12.93 -9.85 0.49
C LYS A 86 -13.79 -8.65 0.87
N ALA A 87 -14.17 -8.52 2.15
CA ALA A 87 -14.93 -7.37 2.65
C ALA A 87 -14.13 -6.06 2.54
N LEU A 88 -12.86 -6.08 2.94
CA LEU A 88 -11.97 -4.92 2.81
C LEU A 88 -11.81 -4.48 1.35
N ARG A 89 -11.75 -5.44 0.42
CA ARG A 89 -11.69 -5.12 -1.01
C ARG A 89 -12.96 -4.41 -1.48
N THR A 90 -14.15 -4.86 -1.07
CA THR A 90 -15.41 -4.21 -1.45
C THR A 90 -15.53 -2.81 -0.85
N ASP A 91 -15.07 -2.62 0.40
CA ASP A 91 -15.07 -1.29 1.04
C ASP A 91 -14.09 -0.34 0.34
N LEU A 92 -12.93 -0.85 -0.09
CA LEU A 92 -11.96 -0.07 -0.86
C LEU A 92 -12.51 0.34 -2.23
N GLU A 93 -13.20 -0.56 -2.93
CA GLU A 93 -13.86 -0.23 -4.21
C GLU A 93 -14.96 0.82 -4.02
N HIS A 94 -15.76 0.72 -2.95
CA HIS A 94 -16.81 1.69 -2.63
C HIS A 94 -16.23 3.07 -2.27
N THR A 95 -15.23 3.12 -1.39
CA THR A 95 -14.57 4.38 -1.00
C THR A 95 -13.89 5.04 -2.18
N ASN A 96 -13.22 4.27 -3.05
CA ASN A 96 -12.63 4.80 -4.28
C ASN A 96 -13.69 5.43 -5.19
N THR A 97 -14.84 4.75 -5.37
CA THR A 97 -15.95 5.30 -6.15
C THR A 97 -16.47 6.60 -5.55
N ALA A 98 -16.64 6.67 -4.23
CA ALA A 98 -17.08 7.88 -3.53
C ALA A 98 -16.08 9.04 -3.71
N VAL A 99 -14.78 8.78 -3.58
CA VAL A 99 -13.72 9.79 -3.79
C VAL A 99 -13.75 10.33 -5.21
N THR A 100 -13.84 9.46 -6.22
CA THR A 100 -13.93 9.91 -7.62
C THR A 100 -15.18 10.75 -7.90
N GLY A 101 -16.31 10.43 -7.24
CA GLY A 101 -17.52 11.25 -7.31
C GLY A 101 -17.31 12.64 -6.70
N GLN A 102 -16.69 12.70 -5.51
CA GLN A 102 -16.37 13.96 -4.85
C GLN A 102 -15.40 14.82 -5.67
N GLU A 103 -14.41 14.20 -6.33
CA GLU A 103 -13.50 14.91 -7.24
C GLU A 103 -14.25 15.54 -8.42
N ALA A 104 -15.21 14.82 -9.00
CA ALA A 104 -16.06 15.35 -10.07
C ALA A 104 -16.92 16.53 -9.59
N ASP A 105 -17.53 16.42 -8.40
CA ASP A 105 -18.33 17.49 -7.80
C ASP A 105 -17.48 18.73 -7.50
N MET A 106 -16.27 18.56 -6.96
CA MET A 106 -15.35 19.66 -6.70
C MET A 106 -14.91 20.34 -8.01
N ALA A 107 -14.63 19.57 -9.06
CA ALA A 107 -14.31 20.12 -10.37
C ALA A 107 -15.48 20.93 -10.93
N TYR A 108 -16.71 20.40 -10.85
CA TYR A 108 -17.92 21.09 -11.27
C TYR A 108 -18.12 22.40 -10.50
N LEU A 109 -18.06 22.37 -9.17
CA LEU A 109 -18.22 23.56 -8.33
C LEU A 109 -17.15 24.61 -8.62
N THR A 110 -15.91 24.20 -8.89
CA THR A 110 -14.83 25.11 -9.29
C THR A 110 -15.19 25.84 -10.59
N THR A 111 -15.64 25.11 -11.61
CA THR A 111 -16.05 25.74 -12.89
C THR A 111 -17.25 26.67 -12.72
N TRP A 112 -18.17 26.33 -11.82
CA TRP A 112 -19.35 27.15 -11.54
C TRP A 112 -18.97 28.45 -10.81
N ILE A 113 -18.05 28.38 -9.85
CA ILE A 113 -17.49 29.57 -9.18
C ILE A 113 -16.79 30.48 -10.19
N ASP A 114 -16.00 29.92 -11.09
CA ASP A 114 -15.33 30.69 -12.14
C ASP A 114 -16.33 31.38 -13.08
N ASP A 115 -17.41 30.69 -13.48
CA ASP A 115 -18.49 31.29 -14.27
C ASP A 115 -19.20 32.43 -13.51
N LEU A 116 -19.49 32.23 -12.22
CA LEU A 116 -20.10 33.27 -11.39
C LEU A 116 -19.20 34.50 -11.22
N ASP A 117 -17.90 34.31 -10.94
CA ASP A 117 -16.93 35.40 -10.83
C ASP A 117 -16.79 36.14 -12.16
N ASN A 118 -16.77 35.42 -13.29
CA ASN A 118 -16.78 36.01 -14.62
C ASN A 118 -18.04 36.84 -14.88
N ARG A 119 -19.23 36.31 -14.58
CA ARG A 119 -20.51 37.05 -14.72
C ARG A 119 -20.54 38.29 -13.82
N GLY A 120 -20.07 38.18 -12.58
CA GLY A 120 -19.94 39.31 -11.66
C GLY A 120 -19.00 40.40 -12.19
N ARG A 121 -17.91 40.02 -12.86
CA ARG A 121 -16.94 40.96 -13.46
C ARG A 121 -17.38 41.57 -14.78
N ARG A 122 -18.25 40.91 -15.56
CA ARG A 122 -18.73 41.43 -16.86
C ARG A 122 -19.43 42.79 -16.75
N LEU A 123 -19.98 43.11 -15.59
CA LEU A 123 -20.62 44.40 -15.30
C LEU A 123 -19.67 45.42 -14.63
N ASN A 124 -18.42 45.03 -14.35
CA ASN A 124 -17.45 45.86 -13.66
C ASN A 124 -16.36 46.37 -14.62
N LEU A 125 -16.27 47.68 -14.78
CA LEU A 125 -15.15 48.31 -15.48
C LEU A 125 -14.03 48.64 -14.49
N ARG A 126 -12.78 48.29 -14.84
CA ARG A 126 -11.60 48.65 -14.04
C ARG A 126 -10.89 49.84 -14.68
N VAL A 127 -10.99 51.01 -14.06
CA VAL A 127 -10.24 52.21 -14.48
C VAL A 127 -8.91 52.24 -13.73
N ARG A 128 -7.80 52.29 -14.47
CA ARG A 128 -6.43 52.36 -13.92
C ARG A 128 -5.85 53.75 -14.12
N ARG A 129 -4.86 54.11 -13.29
CA ARG A 129 -4.15 55.41 -13.34
C ARG A 129 -5.06 56.62 -13.12
N VAL A 130 -6.11 56.46 -12.32
CA VAL A 130 -6.88 57.60 -11.80
C VAL A 130 -5.97 58.38 -10.85
N ARG A 131 -5.79 59.68 -11.07
CA ARG A 131 -4.92 60.52 -10.24
C ARG A 131 -5.49 60.60 -8.82
N GLU A 132 -4.74 60.08 -7.86
CA GLU A 132 -5.12 60.15 -6.44
C GLU A 132 -4.90 61.59 -5.93
N GLY A 133 -5.94 62.22 -5.35
CA GLY A 133 -5.84 63.55 -4.72
C GLY A 133 -6.20 64.78 -5.57
N GLY A 134 -6.94 64.62 -6.68
CA GLY A 134 -7.52 65.75 -7.43
C GLY A 134 -8.83 66.28 -6.83
N PRO A 135 -9.36 67.44 -7.31
CA PRO A 135 -10.58 68.08 -6.78
C PRO A 135 -11.86 67.24 -6.95
N SER A 136 -11.81 66.12 -7.67
CA SER A 136 -12.87 65.11 -7.71
C SER A 136 -12.46 63.91 -6.84
N GLU A 137 -12.62 64.04 -5.52
CA GLU A 137 -12.59 62.89 -4.61
C GLU A 137 -13.78 61.94 -4.86
N ASN A 138 -14.82 62.48 -5.51
CA ASN A 138 -15.97 61.75 -6.06
C ASN A 138 -15.59 61.03 -7.36
N ILE A 139 -15.31 59.73 -7.23
CA ILE A 139 -15.15 58.79 -8.35
C ILE A 139 -16.24 58.93 -9.44
N PRO A 140 -17.53 59.09 -9.12
CA PRO A 140 -18.57 59.24 -10.14
C PRO A 140 -18.34 60.43 -11.07
N ASP A 141 -17.85 61.56 -10.54
CA ASP A 141 -17.63 62.78 -11.31
C ASP A 141 -16.42 62.64 -12.24
N THR A 142 -15.34 62.02 -11.75
CA THR A 142 -14.17 61.68 -12.57
C THR A 142 -14.55 60.73 -13.72
N LEU A 143 -15.38 59.72 -13.45
CA LEU A 143 -15.87 58.80 -14.48
C LEU A 143 -16.70 59.51 -15.54
N ARG A 144 -17.65 60.37 -15.14
CA ARG A 144 -18.44 61.19 -16.06
C ARG A 144 -17.57 62.06 -16.95
N GLN A 145 -16.54 62.70 -16.37
CA GLN A 145 -15.59 63.53 -17.11
C GLN A 145 -14.83 62.71 -18.17
N ILE A 146 -14.34 61.52 -17.81
CA ILE A 146 -13.65 60.62 -18.75
C ILE A 146 -14.57 60.23 -19.91
N PHE A 147 -15.81 59.83 -19.63
CA PHE A 147 -16.77 59.43 -20.65
C PHE A 147 -17.15 60.59 -21.58
N THR A 148 -17.34 61.80 -21.06
CA THR A 148 -17.60 62.99 -21.89
C THR A 148 -16.44 63.37 -22.81
N GLN A 149 -15.20 63.01 -22.46
CA GLN A 149 -14.02 63.31 -23.27
C GLN A 149 -13.75 62.25 -24.35
N THR A 150 -14.25 61.03 -24.21
CA THR A 150 -13.87 59.87 -25.06
C THR A 150 -14.88 59.50 -26.15
N GLY A 151 -16.10 60.04 -26.15
CA GLY A 151 -17.08 59.79 -27.21
C GLY A 151 -18.40 60.54 -27.04
N PRO A 152 -19.32 60.44 -28.03
CA PRO A 152 -20.66 61.02 -27.92
C PRO A 152 -21.35 60.41 -26.70
N GLY A 153 -21.67 61.27 -25.74
CA GLY A 153 -22.07 60.88 -24.39
C GLY A 153 -23.26 59.89 -24.39
N PRO A 154 -23.34 59.00 -23.40
CA PRO A 154 -24.44 58.08 -23.27
C PRO A 154 -25.75 58.88 -23.09
N ASN A 155 -26.68 58.74 -24.04
CA ASN A 155 -27.98 59.43 -24.02
C ASN A 155 -28.93 58.93 -22.93
N ASN A 156 -28.52 57.93 -22.14
CA ASN A 156 -29.34 57.29 -21.12
C ASN A 156 -28.68 57.51 -19.75
N ALA A 157 -29.49 57.77 -18.73
CA ALA A 157 -29.05 57.95 -17.35
C ALA A 157 -28.29 56.71 -16.85
N GLU A 158 -26.96 56.74 -16.90
CA GLU A 158 -26.13 55.68 -16.34
C GLU A 158 -26.27 55.67 -14.81
N GLU A 159 -26.93 54.64 -14.31
CA GLU A 159 -27.05 54.38 -12.87
C GLU A 159 -25.75 53.69 -12.39
N ILE A 160 -24.79 54.48 -11.91
CA ILE A 160 -23.58 53.94 -11.26
C ILE A 160 -24.01 53.39 -9.89
N ARG A 161 -24.28 52.09 -9.83
CA ARG A 161 -24.85 51.45 -8.63
C ARG A 161 -23.89 51.41 -7.44
N ARG A 162 -22.59 51.15 -7.64
CA ARG A 162 -21.54 51.16 -6.59
C ARG A 162 -20.15 51.38 -7.20
N SER A 163 -19.36 52.30 -6.63
CA SER A 163 -17.96 52.56 -7.01
C SER A 163 -17.02 52.52 -5.79
N PRO A 164 -16.86 51.36 -5.13
CA PRO A 164 -15.92 51.25 -4.03
C PRO A 164 -14.48 51.45 -4.54
N LYS A 165 -13.69 52.27 -3.83
CA LYS A 165 -12.23 52.23 -3.95
C LYS A 165 -11.80 50.82 -3.59
N LEU A 166 -11.14 50.12 -4.51
CA LEU A 166 -10.62 48.79 -4.22
C LEU A 166 -9.60 48.95 -3.09
N SER A 167 -9.96 48.54 -1.87
CA SER A 167 -8.99 48.44 -0.78
C SER A 167 -7.87 47.53 -1.26
N THR A 168 -6.65 48.05 -1.25
CA THR A 168 -5.42 47.40 -1.71
C THR A 168 -5.09 46.25 -0.76
N TYR A 169 -5.88 45.19 -0.79
CA TYR A 169 -5.43 43.92 -0.23
C TYR A 169 -4.27 43.43 -1.10
N PRO A 170 -3.13 43.06 -0.50
CA PRO A 170 -2.02 42.51 -1.25
C PRO A 170 -2.55 41.31 -2.03
N ARG A 171 -2.47 41.40 -3.36
CA ARG A 171 -2.75 40.29 -4.26
C ARG A 171 -1.87 39.12 -3.79
N PRO A 172 -2.43 37.99 -3.35
CA PRO A 172 -1.61 36.82 -3.05
C PRO A 172 -0.79 36.51 -4.31
N PRO A 173 0.51 36.20 -4.17
CA PRO A 173 1.40 36.09 -5.30
C PRO A 173 0.87 34.99 -6.24
N ALA A 174 0.99 35.21 -7.55
CA ALA A 174 0.33 34.46 -8.62
C ALA A 174 0.76 32.98 -8.77
N ASN A 175 1.38 32.42 -7.73
CA ASN A 175 2.03 31.12 -7.67
C ASN A 175 1.51 30.24 -6.51
N THR A 176 0.34 30.55 -5.94
CA THR A 176 -0.42 29.58 -5.12
C THR A 176 -1.51 28.86 -5.92
N SER A 177 -1.31 28.67 -7.24
CA SER A 177 -1.64 27.35 -7.78
C SER A 177 -0.66 26.40 -7.12
N THR A 178 -1.04 25.90 -5.94
CA THR A 178 -0.58 24.60 -5.47
C THR A 178 -1.10 23.62 -6.51
N ARG A 179 -0.34 23.52 -7.60
CA ARG A 179 -0.16 22.28 -8.31
C ARG A 179 0.39 21.36 -7.23
N LEU A 180 -0.50 20.78 -6.43
CA LEU A 180 -0.36 19.42 -5.95
C LEU A 180 -0.29 18.59 -7.23
N ALA A 181 0.86 18.69 -7.91
CA ALA A 181 1.48 17.54 -8.49
C ALA A 181 1.68 16.62 -7.30
N ASN A 182 0.62 15.88 -6.96
CA ASN A 182 0.81 14.55 -6.47
C ASN A 182 1.77 13.94 -7.46
N LYS A 183 3.01 13.81 -7.00
CA LYS A 183 3.98 12.85 -7.46
C LYS A 183 3.30 11.52 -7.22
N VAL A 184 2.35 11.17 -8.10
CA VAL A 184 1.89 9.81 -8.30
C VAL A 184 3.18 9.11 -8.70
N VAL A 185 3.85 8.56 -7.71
CA VAL A 185 4.80 7.48 -7.92
C VAL A 185 4.00 6.48 -8.74
N PRO A 186 4.36 6.22 -10.00
CA PRO A 186 3.69 5.16 -10.74
C PRO A 186 3.85 3.90 -9.89
N PRO A 187 2.78 3.12 -9.62
CA PRO A 187 2.96 1.82 -9.02
C PRO A 187 3.98 1.08 -9.88
N ALA A 188 5.00 0.50 -9.24
CA ALA A 188 5.98 -0.32 -9.91
C ALA A 188 5.24 -1.32 -10.77
N THR A 189 5.33 -1.17 -12.09
CA THR A 189 4.84 -2.15 -13.04
C THR A 189 5.71 -3.38 -12.89
N THR A 190 5.37 -4.25 -11.95
CA THR A 190 5.85 -5.63 -11.95
C THR A 190 5.25 -6.24 -13.20
N ARG A 191 6.08 -6.29 -14.22
CA ARG A 191 5.80 -6.85 -15.54
C ARG A 191 5.68 -8.37 -15.37
N THR A 192 4.53 -8.83 -14.91
CA THR A 192 4.18 -10.25 -14.99
C THR A 192 3.90 -10.55 -16.45
N ALA A 193 4.79 -11.30 -17.08
CA ALA A 193 4.60 -11.81 -18.42
C ALA A 193 3.30 -12.61 -18.48
N ALA A 194 2.31 -12.08 -19.20
CA ALA A 194 1.14 -12.85 -19.59
C ALA A 194 1.60 -13.85 -20.66
N THR A 195 1.74 -15.10 -20.25
CA THR A 195 1.77 -16.24 -21.17
C THR A 195 0.41 -16.30 -21.86
N THR A 196 0.41 -16.06 -23.16
CA THR A 196 -0.72 -16.30 -24.06
C THR A 196 -1.07 -17.79 -24.02
N GLN A 197 -2.06 -18.16 -23.21
CA GLN A 197 -2.72 -19.45 -23.31
C GLN A 197 -3.89 -19.29 -24.28
N THR A 198 -3.71 -19.83 -25.48
CA THR A 198 -4.76 -20.03 -26.50
C THR A 198 -5.83 -20.95 -25.92
N GLY A 199 -6.85 -20.35 -25.31
CA GLY A 199 -8.04 -21.04 -24.81
C GLY A 199 -9.08 -21.23 -25.91
N SER A 200 -9.39 -22.49 -26.16
CA SER A 200 -10.40 -23.01 -27.07
C SER A 200 -11.78 -22.40 -26.84
N GLU A 201 -12.42 -22.01 -27.94
CA GLU A 201 -13.79 -21.50 -28.02
C GLU A 201 -14.80 -22.60 -27.64
N PRO A 202 -15.69 -22.38 -26.65
CA PRO A 202 -16.75 -23.33 -26.32
C PRO A 202 -17.90 -23.28 -27.36
N PRO A 203 -18.57 -24.41 -27.64
CA PRO A 203 -19.57 -24.50 -28.69
C PRO A 203 -20.81 -23.65 -28.38
N ARG A 204 -21.22 -22.87 -29.38
CA ARG A 204 -22.38 -21.98 -29.40
C ARG A 204 -23.68 -22.80 -29.26
N ALA A 205 -24.50 -22.46 -28.27
CA ALA A 205 -25.82 -23.07 -28.09
C ALA A 205 -26.76 -22.76 -29.28
N PRO A 206 -27.63 -23.70 -29.69
CA PRO A 206 -28.58 -23.49 -30.78
C PRO A 206 -29.69 -22.52 -30.38
N ALA A 207 -30.05 -21.65 -31.32
CA ALA A 207 -31.10 -20.64 -31.16
C ALA A 207 -32.49 -21.29 -31.00
N PRO A 208 -33.39 -20.71 -30.18
CA PRO A 208 -34.76 -21.18 -30.06
C PRO A 208 -35.55 -20.88 -31.35
N ALA A 209 -36.41 -21.83 -31.74
CA ALA A 209 -37.27 -21.71 -32.91
C ALA A 209 -38.31 -20.58 -32.74
N PRO A 210 -38.65 -19.86 -33.82
CA PRO A 210 -39.68 -18.83 -33.78
C PRO A 210 -41.09 -19.44 -33.62
N PRO A 211 -42.06 -18.63 -33.13
CA PRO A 211 -43.41 -19.08 -32.78
C PRO A 211 -44.25 -19.58 -33.97
#